data_AF-A0AAV4PI31-F1
#
_entry.id   AF-A0AAV4PI31-F1
#
_cell.length_a   1.000
_cell.length_b   1.000
_cell.length_c   1.000
_cell.angle_alpha   90.00
_cell.angle_beta   90.00
_cell.angle_gamma   90.00
#
_symmetry.space_group_name_H-M   'P 1'
#
loop_
_entity.id
_entity.type
_entity.pdbx_description
1 polymer ?
#
loop_
_entity_poly.entity_id
_entity_poly.type
_entity_poly.pdbx_seq_one_letter_code
_entity_poly.pdbx_strand_id
1 'polypeptide(L)' 'MDSVLPNVEPYRPKFGQKVTVFFGDPIDFTSLREKLKNEYQSAMEKRKIITDKIQDNLFHLKQQAESLHLANSE' A
#
# COMPACT_ATOMS: atom_id res chain seq x y z
N MET A 1 7.70 6.63 8.38
CA MET A 1 8.77 5.93 7.62
C MET A 1 9.58 6.88 6.70
N ASP A 2 9.35 8.19 6.77
CA ASP A 2 9.88 9.20 5.82
C ASP A 2 11.34 9.62 6.06
N SER A 3 12.08 8.83 6.83
CA SER A 3 13.45 9.17 7.18
C SER A 3 14.44 8.73 6.10
N VAL A 4 14.13 7.69 5.32
CA VAL A 4 15.10 7.02 4.42
C VAL A 4 15.43 7.88 3.21
N LEU A 5 14.42 8.38 2.50
CA LEU A 5 14.54 9.28 1.35
C LEU A 5 13.67 10.52 1.61
N PRO A 6 14.24 11.73 1.67
CA PRO A 6 13.46 12.94 1.89
C PRO A 6 12.55 13.23 0.69
N ASN A 7 11.36 13.79 0.92
CA ASN A 7 10.45 14.27 -0.13
C ASN A 7 10.77 15.70 -0.60
N VAL A 8 11.92 16.24 -0.21
CA VAL A 8 12.42 17.57 -0.58
C VAL A 8 13.84 17.46 -1.09
N GLU A 9 14.21 18.37 -2.00
CA GLU A 9 15.55 18.41 -2.54
C GLU A 9 16.60 18.77 -1.46
N PRO A 10 17.78 18.14 -1.47
CA PRO A 10 18.21 17.09 -2.40
C PRO A 10 17.70 15.68 -1.97
N TYR A 11 17.12 14.93 -2.92
CA TYR A 11 16.57 13.57 -2.75
C TYR A 11 17.66 12.50 -2.54
N ARG A 12 18.45 12.62 -1.48
CA ARG A 12 19.56 11.71 -1.17
C ARG A 12 19.17 10.79 -0.01
N PRO A 13 19.30 9.47 -0.17
CA PRO A 13 19.08 8.54 0.93
C PRO A 13 20.01 8.85 2.11
N LYS A 14 19.47 8.78 3.34
CA LYS A 14 20.25 8.96 4.55
C LYS A 14 20.80 7.61 5.04
N PHE A 15 22.10 7.54 5.29
CA PHE A 15 22.75 6.34 5.81
C PHE A 15 22.44 6.09 7.29
N GLY A 16 22.61 4.85 7.73
CA GLY A 16 22.46 4.45 9.14
C GLY A 16 21.03 4.19 9.61
N GLN A 17 20.05 4.20 8.70
CA GLN A 17 18.65 3.99 9.05
C GLN A 17 18.25 2.52 8.97
N LYS A 18 17.50 2.05 9.97
CA LYS A 18 16.87 0.74 9.96
C LYS A 18 15.64 0.77 9.07
N VAL A 19 15.52 -0.20 8.18
CA VAL A 19 14.36 -0.36 7.29
C VAL A 19 13.69 -1.68 7.63
N THR A 20 12.37 -1.63 7.85
CA THR A 20 11.54 -2.83 8.02
C THR A 20 10.75 -3.05 6.73
N VAL A 21 10.89 -4.24 6.16
CA VAL A 21 10.12 -4.67 4.99
C VAL A 21 9.07 -5.68 5.48
N PHE A 22 7.80 -5.37 5.24
CA PHE A 22 6.69 -6.21 5.64
C PHE A 22 5.90 -6.66 4.42
N PHE A 23 5.76 -7.97 4.25
CA PHE A 23 5.01 -8.58 3.15
C PHE A 23 3.65 -9.02 3.68
N GLY A 24 2.59 -8.48 3.09
CA GLY A 24 1.22 -8.86 3.42
C GLY A 24 0.73 -10.09 2.67
N ASP A 25 -0.54 -10.40 2.89
CA ASP A 25 -1.22 -11.49 2.20
C ASP A 25 -1.59 -11.11 0.75
N PRO A 26 -1.70 -12.10 -0.16
CA PRO A 26 -2.22 -11.87 -1.51
C PRO A 26 -3.62 -11.26 -1.48
N ILE A 27 -3.84 -10.24 -2.31
CA ILE A 27 -5.15 -9.60 -2.45
C ILE A 27 -6.01 -10.44 -3.41
N ASP A 28 -7.15 -10.95 -2.92
CA ASP A 28 -8.13 -11.64 -3.75
C ASP A 28 -9.09 -10.63 -4.41
N PHE A 29 -9.19 -10.72 -5.74
CA PHE A 29 -10.07 -9.90 -6.58
C PHE A 29 -11.21 -10.69 -7.22
N THR A 30 -11.35 -11.98 -6.93
CA THR A 30 -12.29 -12.87 -7.61
C THR A 30 -13.73 -12.35 -7.53
N SER A 31 -14.20 -12.07 -6.30
CA SER A 31 -15.54 -11.54 -6.04
C SER A 31 -15.76 -10.15 -6.63
N LEU A 32 -14.75 -9.27 -6.54
CA LEU A 32 -14.82 -7.92 -7.11
C LEU A 32 -14.95 -7.96 -8.63
N ARG A 33 -14.19 -8.85 -9.29
CA ARG A 33 -14.22 -9.02 -10.75
C ARG A 33 -15.59 -9.52 -11.21
N GLU A 34 -16.18 -10.47 -10.49
CA GLU A 34 -17.53 -10.97 -10.78
C GLU A 34 -18.58 -9.87 -10.66
N LYS A 35 -18.51 -9.07 -9.59
CA LYS A 35 -19.38 -7.90 -9.41
C LYS A 35 -19.24 -6.89 -10.55
N LEU A 36 -18.02 -6.49 -10.89
CA LEU A 36 -17.73 -5.53 -11.96
C LEU A 36 -18.09 -6.06 -13.37
N LYS A 37 -18.15 -7.38 -13.55
CA LYS A 37 -18.62 -7.98 -14.81
C LYS A 37 -20.13 -7.81 -14.99
N ASN A 38 -20.90 -7.89 -13.90
CA ASN A 38 -22.36 -7.83 -13.91
C ASN A 38 -22.90 -6.38 -13.82
N GLU A 39 -22.07 -5.41 -13.41
CA GLU A 39 -22.45 -4.00 -13.33
C GLU A 39 -22.20 -3.23 -14.65
N TYR A 40 -23.18 -2.42 -15.04
CA TYR A 40 -23.07 -1.43 -16.12
C TYR A 40 -22.32 -0.20 -15.62
N GLN A 41 -21.00 -0.31 -15.57
CA GLN A 41 -20.09 0.80 -15.26
C GLN A 41 -19.15 1.07 -16.43
N SER A 42 -18.71 2.31 -16.54
CA SER A 42 -17.67 2.69 -17.49
C SER A 42 -16.34 1.99 -17.16
N ALA A 43 -15.47 1.85 -18.16
CA ALA A 43 -14.14 1.28 -17.94
C ALA A 43 -13.31 2.09 -16.92
N MET A 44 -13.56 3.40 -16.81
CA MET A 44 -12.89 4.28 -15.85
C MET A 44 -13.32 3.98 -14.41
N GLU A 45 -14.62 3.85 -14.16
CA GLU A 45 -15.15 3.49 -12.83
C GLU A 45 -14.66 2.12 -12.39
N LYS A 46 -14.65 1.13 -13.29
CA LYS A 46 -14.11 -0.20 -12.99
C LYS A 46 -12.63 -0.14 -12.57
N ARG A 47 -11.81 0.65 -13.28
CA ARG A 47 -10.41 0.87 -12.91
C ARG A 47 -10.29 1.54 -11.54
N LYS A 48 -11.09 2.58 -11.28
CA LYS A 48 -11.12 3.28 -10.00
C LYS A 48 -11.41 2.33 -8.83
N ILE A 49 -12.44 1.50 -8.97
CA ILE A 49 -12.83 0.55 -7.92
C ILE A 49 -11.70 -0.44 -7.61
N ILE A 50 -11.02 -0.95 -8.65
CA ILE A 50 -9.87 -1.85 -8.47
C ILE A 50 -8.73 -1.12 -7.75
N THR A 51 -8.37 0.09 -8.19
CA THR A 51 -7.28 0.86 -7.58
C THR A 51 -7.61 1.26 -6.14
N ASP A 52 -8.85 1.63 -5.84
CA ASP A 52 -9.29 1.98 -4.49
C ASP A 52 -9.12 0.76 -3.55
N LYS A 53 -9.52 -0.44 -4.01
CA LYS A 53 -9.34 -1.67 -3.23
C LYS A 53 -7.86 -2.00 -2.97
N ILE A 54 -6.98 -1.80 -3.95
CA ILE A 54 -5.52 -1.97 -3.76
C ILE A 54 -5.02 -0.96 -2.73
N GLN A 55 -5.42 0.31 -2.88
CA GLN A 55 -5.00 1.40 -2.02
C GLN A 55 -5.42 1.17 -0.55
N ASP A 56 -6.66 0.73 -0.31
CA ASP A 56 -7.14 0.40 1.04
C ASP A 56 -6.29 -0.70 1.69
N ASN A 57 -5.98 -1.77 0.94
CA ASN A 57 -5.10 -2.84 1.44
C ASN A 57 -3.71 -2.31 1.80
N LEU A 58 -3.12 -1.48 0.95
CA LEU A 58 -1.80 -0.87 1.22
C LEU A 58 -1.82 0.04 2.44
N PHE A 59 -2.90 0.78 2.68
CA PHE A 59 -3.04 1.60 3.90
C PHE A 59 -3.16 0.76 5.17
N HIS A 60 -3.84 -0.38 5.13
CA HIS A 60 -3.86 -1.32 6.25
C HIS A 60 -2.49 -1.95 6.47
N LEU A 61 -1.82 -2.38 5.39
CA LEU A 61 -0.49 -2.98 5.47
C LEU A 61 0.55 -2.01 6.02
N LYS A 62 0.46 -0.73 5.63
CA LYS A 62 1.31 0.35 6.16
C LYS A 62 1.21 0.44 7.68
N GLN A 63 0.00 0.46 8.23
CA GLN A 63 -0.20 0.55 9.69
C GLN A 63 0.46 -0.62 10.42
N GLN A 64 0.29 -1.84 9.91
CA GLN A 64 0.92 -3.03 10.48
C GLN A 64 2.46 -2.96 10.40
N ALA A 65 2.99 -2.52 9.26
CA ALA A 65 4.43 -2.33 9.06
C ALA A 65 5.01 -1.27 10.00
N GLU A 66 4.29 -0.17 10.23
CA GLU A 66 4.69 0.89 11.15
C GLU A 66 4.69 0.40 12.61
N SER A 67 3.65 -0.34 13.04
CA SER A 67 3.63 -0.97 14.37
C SER A 67 4.78 -1.96 14.56
N LEU A 68 5.06 -2.81 13.55
CA LEU A 68 6.15 -3.78 13.58
C LEU A 68 7.52 -3.07 13.63
N HIS A 69 7.68 -1.98 12.89
CA HIS A 69 8.93 -1.22 12.89
C HIS A 69 9.18 -0.57 14.26
N LEU A 70 8.15 0.03 14.87
CA LEU A 70 8.23 0.61 16.21
C LEU A 70 8.61 -0.45 17.25
N ALA A 71 7.93 -1.59 17.27
CA ALA A 71 8.19 -2.67 18.22
C ALA A 71 9.60 -3.29 18.11
N ASN A 72 10.23 -3.24 16.93
CA ASN A 72 11.59 -3.76 16.70
C ASN A 72 12.68 -2.67 16.81
N SER A 73 12.29 -1.41 17.03
CA SER A 73 13.21 -0.27 17.14
C SER A 73 13.44 0.18 18.59
N GLU A 74 12.62 -0.29 19.52
CA GLU A 74 12.89 -0.31 20.97
C GLU A 74 13.89 -1.40 21.36
#